data_AF-A0A819WJZ9-F1
#
_entry.id   AF-A0A819WJZ9-F1
#
_cell.length_a   1.000
_cell.length_b   1.000
_cell.length_c   1.000
_cell.angle_alpha   90.00
_cell.angle_beta   90.00
_cell.angle_gamma   90.00
#
_symmetry.space_group_name_H-M   'P 1'
#
loop_
_entity.id
_entity.type
_entity.pdbx_description
1 polymer ?
#
loop_
_entity_poly.entity_id
_entity_poly.type
_entity_poly.pdbx_seq_one_letter_code
_entity_poly.pdbx_strand_id
1 'polypeptide(L)' 'TGESNLLISTNMQWIKTLKNITENGGSRVILECQVQSSYPVSFNWYRYNNPLDKKRYSIDQTAFRSRKIK' A
#
# COMPACT_ATOMS: atom_id res chain seq x y z
N THR A 1 22.57 -8.27 -21.87
CA THR A 1 22.38 -7.09 -21.00
C THR A 1 21.00 -7.15 -20.36
N GLY A 2 20.91 -7.68 -19.12
CA GLY A 2 20.18 -7.00 -18.05
C GLY A 2 18.67 -7.19 -17.79
N GLU A 3 17.88 -8.02 -18.47
CA GLU A 3 16.40 -8.02 -18.25
C GLU A 3 15.80 -9.20 -17.47
N SER A 4 16.60 -10.06 -16.83
CA SER A 4 16.08 -11.31 -16.24
C SER A 4 15.80 -11.29 -14.73
N ASN A 5 15.73 -10.13 -14.06
CA ASN A 5 15.55 -10.05 -12.59
C ASN A 5 14.21 -9.45 -12.10
N LEU A 6 13.25 -9.14 -12.98
CA LEU A 6 11.96 -8.55 -12.58
C LEU A 6 10.81 -9.56 -12.44
N LEU A 7 11.11 -10.86 -12.39
CA LEU A 7 10.13 -11.90 -12.00
C LEU A 7 10.02 -12.02 -10.48
N ILE A 8 9.96 -10.91 -9.75
CA ILE A 8 9.74 -10.91 -8.31
C ILE A 8 8.27 -11.27 -8.06
N SER A 9 7.99 -12.58 -8.04
CA SER A 9 6.85 -13.22 -7.38
C SER A 9 5.53 -12.43 -7.49
N THR A 10 5.06 -12.26 -8.72
CA THR A 10 3.93 -11.40 -9.08
C THR A 10 2.57 -12.04 -8.77
N ASN A 11 2.31 -12.33 -7.50
CA ASN A 11 0.95 -12.56 -7.04
C ASN A 11 0.59 -11.53 -5.96
N MET A 12 0.56 -10.26 -6.39
CA MET A 12 -0.04 -9.19 -5.60
C MET A 12 -1.54 -9.12 -5.94
N GLN A 13 -2.38 -9.41 -4.96
CA GLN A 13 -3.84 -9.31 -5.11
C GLN A 13 -4.38 -8.20 -4.22
N TRP A 14 -5.25 -7.38 -4.77
CA TRP A 14 -5.98 -6.40 -3.98
C TRP A 14 -7.04 -7.11 -3.16
N ILE A 15 -6.91 -7.05 -1.83
CA ILE A 15 -7.97 -7.43 -0.90
C ILE A 15 -8.92 -6.24 -0.73
N LYS A 16 -8.36 -5.03 -0.64
CA LYS A 16 -9.11 -3.77 -0.53
C LYS A 16 -8.46 -2.70 -1.39
N THR A 17 -9.18 -2.22 -2.38
CA THR A 17 -8.78 -1.09 -3.23
C THR A 17 -9.16 0.24 -2.57
N LEU A 18 -8.46 1.30 -2.97
CA LEU A 18 -8.80 2.66 -2.56
C LEU A 18 -10.20 3.03 -3.07
N LYS A 19 -10.96 3.71 -2.22
CA LYS A 19 -12.28 4.25 -2.57
C LYS A 19 -12.22 5.76 -2.60
N ASN A 20 -13.04 6.36 -3.46
CA ASN A 20 -13.27 7.78 -3.42
C ASN A 20 -14.02 8.13 -2.12
N ILE A 21 -13.55 9.16 -1.43
CA ILE A 21 -14.15 9.67 -0.20
C ILE A 21 -14.35 11.18 -0.39
N THR A 22 -15.60 11.61 -0.26
CA THR A 22 -16.00 13.03 -0.31
C THR A 22 -16.41 13.43 1.09
N GLU A 23 -15.72 14.41 1.65
CA GLU A 23 -15.92 14.87 3.03
C GLU A 23 -15.91 16.39 3.09
N ASN A 24 -16.54 16.94 4.14
CA ASN A 24 -16.55 18.38 4.39
C ASN A 24 -15.19 18.88 4.87
N GLY A 25 -14.92 20.17 4.65
CA GLY A 25 -13.69 20.81 5.12
C GLY A 25 -13.54 20.69 6.64
N GLY A 26 -12.36 20.23 7.09
CA GLY A 26 -12.05 20.03 8.51
C GLY A 26 -12.26 18.60 9.02
N SER A 27 -12.93 17.73 8.26
CA SER A 27 -13.07 16.32 8.60
C SER A 27 -11.73 15.58 8.53
N ARG A 28 -11.52 14.63 9.45
CA ARG A 28 -10.42 13.67 9.38
C ARG A 28 -10.78 12.56 8.39
N VAL A 29 -9.98 12.39 7.35
CA VAL A 29 -10.16 11.34 6.34
C VAL A 29 -9.11 10.26 6.50
N ILE A 30 -9.53 8.99 6.40
CA ILE A 30 -8.64 7.83 6.42
C ILE A 30 -8.76 7.12 5.07
N LEU A 31 -7.64 7.03 4.35
CA LEU A 31 -7.53 6.21 3.15
C LEU A 31 -6.86 4.89 3.52
N GLU A 32 -7.41 3.79 3.04
CA GLU A 32 -6.95 2.45 3.37
C GLU A 32 -6.95 1.57 2.12
N CYS A 33 -5.89 0.79 1.96
CA CYS A 33 -5.83 -0.30 1.01
C CYS A 33 -5.18 -1.53 1.64
N GLN A 34 -5.50 -2.70 1.10
CA GLN A 34 -4.96 -3.97 1.58
C GLN A 34 -4.57 -4.81 0.37
N VAL A 35 -3.35 -5.35 0.42
CA VAL A 35 -2.83 -6.25 -0.60
C VAL A 35 -2.37 -7.54 0.05
N GLN A 36 -2.63 -8.64 -0.63
CA GLN A 36 -1.93 -9.90 -0.37
C GLN A 36 -0.73 -9.95 -1.30
N SER A 37 0.47 -10.16 -0.75
CA SER A 37 1.69 -10.28 -1.53
C SER A 37 2.68 -11.22 -0.83
N SER A 38 3.62 -11.76 -1.60
CA SER A 38 4.83 -12.37 -1.05
C SER A 38 5.74 -11.29 -0.43
N TYR A 39 6.42 -11.63 0.66
CA TYR A 39 7.41 -10.76 1.29
C TYR A 39 8.70 -10.69 0.45
N PRO A 40 9.41 -9.54 0.36
CA PRO A 40 9.08 -8.24 0.96
C PRO A 40 8.07 -7.43 0.15
N VAL A 41 7.19 -6.71 0.86
CA VAL A 41 6.27 -5.72 0.27
C VAL A 41 6.65 -4.33 0.75
N SER A 42 6.57 -3.35 -0.16
CA SER A 42 6.74 -1.94 0.15
C SER A 42 5.49 -1.18 -0.28
N PHE A 43 5.13 -0.14 0.48
CA PHE A 43 3.97 0.70 0.19
C PHE A 43 4.39 2.15 0.09
N ASN A 44 3.82 2.86 -0.87
CA ASN A 44 4.03 4.29 -1.06
C ASN A 44 2.68 4.94 -1.40
N TRP A 45 2.40 6.07 -0.77
CA TRP A 45 1.20 6.87 -1.05
C TRP A 45 1.58 8.05 -1.94
N TYR A 46 0.73 8.35 -2.92
CA TYR A 46 0.96 9.45 -3.86
C TYR A 46 -0.26 10.36 -3.94
N ARG A 47 -0.02 11.67 -4.09
CA ARG A 47 -1.03 12.66 -4.47
C ARG A 47 -0.50 13.44 -5.67
N TYR A 48 -1.25 13.40 -6.78
CA TYR A 48 -0.84 14.03 -8.05
C TYR A 48 0.60 13.66 -8.44
N ASN A 49 0.93 12.36 -8.37
CA ASN A 49 2.25 11.80 -8.67
C ASN A 49 3.40 12.23 -7.72
N ASN A 50 3.10 12.94 -6.63
CA ASN A 50 4.07 13.28 -5.60
C ASN A 50 3.93 12.33 -4.41
N PRO A 51 5.03 11.73 -3.91
CA PRO A 51 4.97 10.86 -2.74
C PRO A 51 4.54 11.68 -1.51
N LEU A 52 3.64 11.11 -0.71
CA LEU A 52 3.25 11.72 0.55
C LEU A 52 4.39 11.59 1.55
N ASP A 53 4.72 12.70 2.20
CA ASP A 53 5.68 12.73 3.29
C ASP A 53 5.00 12.45 4.64
N LYS A 54 5.75 11.85 5.58
CA LYS A 54 5.28 11.58 6.93
C LYS A 54 5.19 12.83 7.83
N LYS A 55 5.61 14.01 7.34
CA LYS A 55 5.54 15.27 8.12
C LYS A 55 4.13 15.85 8.07
N ARG A 56 3.45 15.70 6.94
CA ARG A 56 2.10 16.21 6.70
C ARG A 56 1.01 15.16 6.84
N TYR A 57 1.37 13.88 6.67
CA TYR A 57 0.41 12.78 6.68
C TYR A 57 0.82 11.73 7.71
N SER A 58 -0.17 11.26 8.49
CA SER A 58 0.02 10.07 9.32
C SER A 58 -0.11 8.83 8.43
N ILE A 59 1.03 8.20 8.13
CA ILE A 59 1.11 7.02 7.27
C ILE A 59 1.52 5.82 8.13
N ASP A 60 0.59 4.89 8.29
CA ASP A 60 0.82 3.60 8.95
C ASP A 60 0.95 2.49 7.89
N GLN A 61 1.88 1.57 8.12
CA GLN A 61 2.12 0.39 7.29
C GLN A 61 2.18 -0.83 8.21
N THR A 62 1.07 -1.55 8.30
CA THR A 62 1.03 -2.81 9.04
C THR A 62 1.15 -3.98 8.07
N ALA A 63 2.25 -4.74 8.19
CA ALA A 63 2.44 -5.99 7.45
C ALA A 63 2.12 -7.17 8.35
N PHE A 64 1.07 -7.93 8.01
CA PHE A 64 0.75 -9.18 8.69
C PHE A 64 1.46 -10.36 8.02
N ARG A 65 2.32 -11.06 8.75
CA ARG A 65 2.91 -12.32 8.30
C ARG A 65 2.00 -13.46 8.76
N SER A 66 1.21 -14.02 7.83
CA SER A 66 0.50 -15.27 8.11
C SER A 66 1.52 -16.38 8.34
N ARG A 67 1.64 -16.86 9.58
CA ARG A 67 2.44 -18.06 9.87
C ARG A 67 1.69 -19.25 9.29
N LYS A 68 2.36 -20.08 8.48
CA LYS A 68 1.84 -21.42 8.18
C LYS A 68 1.88 -22.22 9.47
N ILE A 69 0.72 -22.58 10.01
CA ILE A 69 0.62 -23.58 11.07
C ILE A 69 0.85 -24.93 10.38
N LYS A 70 1.87 -25.67 10.83
CA LYS A 70 2.15 -27.03 10.38
C LYS A 70 1.21 -28.01 11.08
#